data_AF-A0A009RHK5-F1
#
_entry.id   AF-A0A009RHK5-F1
#
_cell.length_a   1.000
_cell.length_b   1.000
_cell.length_c   1.000
_cell.angle_alpha   90.00
_cell.angle_beta   90.00
_cell.angle_gamma   90.00
#
_symmetry.space_group_name_H-M   'P 1'
#
loop_
_entity.id
_entity.type
_entity.pdbx_description
1 polymer ?
#
loop_
_entity_poly.entity_id
_entity_poly.type
_entity_poly.pdbx_seq_one_letter_code
_entity_poly.pdbx_strand_id
1 'polypeptide(L)' 'MSAYLQQCPIPMTKPNYTPEIRERAVQLLIESEKDYPSTWAAITAIAPKIGCTPETLRVWYQKYLDKLNP' A
#
# COMPACT_ATOMS: atom_id res chain seq x y z
N MET A 1 -13.38 6.69 -20.17
CA MET A 1 -13.57 6.69 -18.69
C MET A 1 -14.08 5.29 -18.35
N SER A 2 -13.38 4.35 -17.73
CA SER A 2 -12.34 4.39 -16.72
C SER A 2 -11.53 3.09 -16.87
N ALA A 3 -10.31 3.16 -17.40
CA ALA A 3 -9.41 2.01 -17.46
C ALA A 3 -8.46 2.08 -16.26
N TYR A 4 -9.02 2.03 -15.05
CA TYR A 4 -8.29 1.92 -13.79
C TYR A 4 -8.55 0.54 -13.17
N LEU A 5 -8.28 -0.51 -13.94
CA LEU A 5 -8.18 -1.88 -13.45
C LEU A 5 -6.86 -2.48 -13.96
N GLN A 6 -5.74 -1.89 -13.56
CA GLN A 6 -4.45 -2.56 -13.65
C GLN A 6 -4.31 -3.53 -12.46
N GLN A 7 -5.25 -4.47 -12.34
CA GLN A 7 -5.00 -5.69 -11.58
C GLN A 7 -4.20 -6.60 -12.50
N CYS A 8 -2.87 -6.51 -12.45
CA CYS A 8 -2.03 -7.60 -12.98
C CYS A 8 -2.49 -8.90 -12.30
N PRO A 9 -2.77 -9.99 -13.05
CA PRO A 9 -3.20 -11.24 -12.46
C PRO A 9 -2.06 -11.80 -11.61
N ILE A 10 -2.12 -11.58 -10.30
CA ILE A 10 -1.29 -12.30 -9.34
C ILE A 10 -1.66 -13.78 -9.44
N PRO A 11 -0.69 -14.71 -9.56
CA PRO A 11 -0.99 -16.14 -9.59
C PRO A 11 -1.82 -16.53 -8.35
N MET A 12 -2.74 -17.49 -8.52
CA MET A 12 -3.79 -17.92 -7.58
C MET A 12 -3.31 -18.51 -6.24
N THR A 13 -2.21 -18.01 -5.68
CA THR A 13 -1.77 -18.25 -4.32
C THR A 13 -1.94 -16.94 -3.56
N LYS A 14 -2.90 -16.87 -2.64
CA LYS A 14 -3.09 -15.71 -1.75
C LYS A 14 -1.73 -15.39 -1.11
N PRO A 15 -1.07 -14.28 -1.42
CA PRO A 15 0.13 -13.90 -0.70
C PRO A 15 -0.25 -13.73 0.77
N ASN A 16 0.34 -14.55 1.64
CA ASN A 16 0.17 -14.42 3.09
C ASN A 16 0.91 -13.16 3.53
N TYR A 17 0.24 -12.02 3.39
CA TYR A 17 0.71 -10.76 3.95
C TYR A 17 0.58 -10.84 5.47
N THR A 18 1.68 -11.21 6.13
CA THR A 18 1.80 -11.17 7.58
C THR A 18 1.59 -9.74 8.09
N PRO A 19 1.11 -9.56 9.34
CA PRO A 19 0.96 -8.23 9.93
C PRO A 19 2.27 -7.42 9.85
N GLU A 20 3.41 -8.09 10.03
CA GLU A 20 4.75 -7.49 9.93
C GLU A 20 4.99 -6.84 8.55
N ILE A 21 4.59 -7.49 7.46
CA ILE A 21 4.72 -6.91 6.10
C ILE A 21 3.84 -5.68 5.95
N ARG A 22 2.62 -5.70 6.52
CA ARG A 22 1.69 -4.56 6.43
C ARG A 22 2.22 -3.37 7.21
N GLU A 23 2.69 -3.60 8.43
CA GLU A 23 3.24 -2.55 9.29
C GLU A 23 4.49 -1.95 8.67
N ARG A 24 5.40 -2.78 8.15
CA ARG A 24 6.59 -2.31 7.44
C ARG A 24 6.24 -1.47 6.22
N ALA A 25 5.25 -1.88 5.44
CA ALA A 25 4.81 -1.15 4.25
C ALA A 25 4.19 0.21 4.62
N VAL A 26 3.38 0.26 5.68
CA VAL A 26 2.77 1.49 6.18
C VAL A 26 3.81 2.42 6.81
N GLN A 27 4.77 1.92 7.59
CA GLN A 27 5.85 2.74 8.13
C GLN A 27 6.70 3.35 7.02
N LEU A 28 7.09 2.54 6.03
CA LEU A 28 7.85 3.03 4.88
C LEU A 28 7.07 4.07 4.09
N LEU A 29 5.75 3.92 3.99
CA LEU A 29 4.85 4.90 3.39
C LEU A 29 4.86 6.23 4.15
N ILE A 30 4.72 6.21 5.47
CA ILE A 30 4.71 7.43 6.29
C ILE A 30 6.06 8.16 6.23
N GLU A 31 7.17 7.42 6.23
CA GLU A 31 8.50 7.98 6.09
C GLU A 31 8.69 8.63 4.71
N SER A 32 8.26 7.93 3.65
CA SER A 32 8.38 8.42 2.28
C SER A 32 7.37 9.51 1.94
N GLU A 33 6.19 9.54 2.56
CA GLU A 33 5.12 10.52 2.25
C GLU A 33 5.61 11.97 2.34
N LYS A 34 6.59 12.25 3.20
CA LYS A 34 7.22 13.57 3.36
C LYS A 34 8.11 13.99 2.20
N ASP A 35 8.63 13.01 1.45
CA ASP A 35 9.54 13.20 0.31
C ASP A 35 8.75 13.32 -1.02
N TYR A 36 7.49 12.86 -1.03
CA TYR A 36 6.62 12.92 -2.20
C TYR A 36 5.57 14.04 -2.08
N PRO A 37 5.15 14.64 -3.21
CA PRO A 37 4.13 15.69 -3.22
C PRO A 37 2.72 15.19 -2.88
N SER A 38 2.53 13.87 -2.75
CA SER A 38 1.22 13.25 -2.47
C SER A 38 1.40 11.84 -1.92
N THR A 39 0.52 11.43 -1.00
CA THR A 39 0.46 10.05 -0.49
C THR A 39 0.34 9.02 -1.62
N TRP A 40 -0.42 9.32 -2.68
CA TRP A 40 -0.54 8.43 -3.84
C TRP A 40 0.78 8.22 -4.59
N ALA A 41 1.62 9.25 -4.69
CA ALA A 41 2.95 9.14 -5.29
C ALA A 41 3.87 8.26 -4.43
N ALA A 42 3.82 8.41 -3.10
CA ALA A 42 4.54 7.54 -2.19
C ALA A 42 4.03 6.08 -2.24
N ILE A 43 2.70 5.86 -2.27
CA ILE A 43 2.07 4.54 -2.38
C ILE A 43 2.54 3.81 -3.65
N THR A 44 2.49 4.49 -4.79
CA THR A 44 2.88 3.89 -6.08
C THR A 44 4.37 3.58 -6.15
N ALA A 45 5.22 4.37 -5.48
CA ALA A 45 6.66 4.10 -5.37
C ALA A 45 7.00 2.94 -4.41
N ILE A 46 6.16 2.66 -3.40
CA ILE A 46 6.43 1.69 -2.33
C ILE A 46 5.76 0.34 -2.58
N ALA A 47 4.57 0.33 -3.16
CA ALA A 47 3.84 -0.88 -3.53
C ALA A 47 4.73 -1.94 -4.24
N PRO A 48 5.50 -1.60 -5.29
CA PRO A 48 6.39 -2.56 -5.94
C PRO A 48 7.56 -3.02 -5.05
N LYS A 49 8.01 -2.23 -4.06
CA LYS A 49 9.08 -2.62 -3.11
C LYS A 49 8.63 -3.73 -2.15
N ILE A 50 7.33 -3.77 -1.85
CA ILE A 50 6.72 -4.77 -0.97
C ILE A 50 6.19 -5.97 -1.77
N GLY A 51 5.98 -5.81 -3.08
CA GLY A 51 5.35 -6.82 -3.92
C GLY A 51 3.82 -6.84 -3.77
N CYS A 52 3.22 -5.71 -3.37
CA CYS A 52 1.76 -5.55 -3.28
C CYS A 52 1.28 -4.50 -4.30
N THR A 53 -0.03 -4.46 -4.56
CA THR A 53 -0.62 -3.42 -5.41
C THR A 53 -0.77 -2.10 -4.64
N PRO A 54 -0.71 -0.95 -5.32
CA PRO A 54 -0.91 0.35 -4.67
C PRO A 54 -2.29 0.44 -3.99
N GLU A 55 -3.35 -0.17 -4.55
CA GLU A 55 -4.63 -0.27 -3.85
C GLU A 55 -4.55 -1.04 -2.53
N THR A 56 -3.78 -2.14 -2.47
CA THR A 56 -3.61 -2.92 -1.24
C THR A 56 -2.94 -2.09 -0.16
N LEU A 57 -1.86 -1.38 -0.51
CA LEU A 57 -1.14 -0.52 0.42
C LEU A 57 -2.01 0.64 0.92
N ARG A 58 -2.85 1.22 0.06
CA ARG A 58 -3.83 2.25 0.44
C ARG A 58 -4.81 1.73 1.49
N VAL A 59 -5.34 0.53 1.32
CA VAL A 59 -6.28 -0.08 2.29
C VAL A 59 -5.61 -0.30 3.64
N TRP A 60 -4.35 -0.73 3.66
CA TRP A 60 -3.59 -0.88 4.91
C TRP A 60 -3.34 0.45 5.60
N TYR A 61 -2.98 1.49 4.84
CA TYR A 61 -2.80 2.83 5.37
C TYR A 61 -4.11 3.38 5.98
N GLN A 62 -5.24 3.21 5.30
CA GLN A 62 -6.54 3.62 5.83
C GLN A 62 -6.89 2.91 7.14
N LYS A 63 -6.66 1.58 7.22
CA LYS A 63 -6.87 0.81 8.45
C LYS A 63 -5.91 1.22 9.57
N TYR A 64 -4.71 1.66 9.23
CA TYR A 64 -3.75 2.17 10.20
C TYR A 64 -4.20 3.53 10.76
N LEU A 65 -4.66 4.45 9.91
CA LEU A 65 -5.21 5.74 10.33
C LEU A 65 -6.45 5.59 11.22
N ASP A 66 -7.34 4.65 10.86
CA ASP A 66 -8.52 4.30 11.67
C ASP A 66 -8.12 3.81 13.07
N LYS A 67 -7.06 3.01 13.19
CA LYS A 67 -6.53 2.57 14.49
C LYS A 67 -5.88 3.69 15.31
N LEU A 68 -5.42 4.77 14.68
CA LEU A 68 -4.75 5.87 15.35
C LEU A 68 -5.72 6.92 15.91
N ASN A 69 -7.00 6.87 15.55
CA ASN A 69 -8.01 7.82 16.01
C ASN A 69 -9.14 7.08 16.77
N PRO A 70 -8.97 6.85 18.09
CA PRO A 70 -9.97 6.15 18.91
C PRO A 70 -11.26 6.94 19.13
#